data_AF-A0A2T4A5H5-F1
#
_entry.id   AF-A0A2T4A5H5-F1
#
_cell.length_a   1.000
_cell.length_b   1.000
_cell.length_c   1.000
_cell.angle_alpha   90.00
_cell.angle_beta   90.00
_cell.angle_gamma   90.00
#
_symmetry.space_group_name_H-M   'P 1'
#
loop_
_entity.id
_entity.type
_entity.pdbx_description
1 polymer ?
#
loop_
_entity_poly.entity_id
_entity_poly.type
_entity_poly.pdbx_seq_one_letter_code
_entity_poly.pdbx_strand_id
1 'polypeptide(L)'
;MPQEDTNLISKAIQWALTQDVDIISLSLGLDLRDPELDAAINKAIAAGKIVLAAAGNDGNNKPRAHPGRNRNVLCIHASNGKGKDGGISPRALDNDDNFMTLGTAIPLSWKGKEVVKSGTSFATAVAAAIAADALAIISRDGLLNEDQLKRLYSCDGMRLIFALLSSQSDNGYKYVAPWNLWVRDRSSELIQHQILEVLRR
;
A
#
# COMPACT_ATOMS: atom_id res chain seq x y z
N MET A 1 -16.73 5.12 -14.70
CA MET A 1 -17.59 4.72 -13.55
C MET A 1 -18.60 5.83 -13.31
N PRO A 2 -19.87 5.54 -13.02
CA PRO A 2 -20.86 6.54 -12.65
C PRO A 2 -20.50 7.30 -11.36
N GLN A 3 -20.96 8.54 -11.23
CA GLN A 3 -20.78 9.39 -10.02
C GLN A 3 -21.39 8.77 -8.75
N GLU A 4 -22.38 7.88 -8.89
CA GLU A 4 -22.99 7.19 -7.76
C GLU A 4 -22.00 6.24 -7.05
N ASP A 5 -21.08 5.63 -7.79
CA ASP A 5 -20.11 4.69 -7.24
C ASP A 5 -19.05 5.40 -6.39
N THR A 6 -18.61 6.60 -6.80
CA THR A 6 -17.64 7.39 -6.03
C THR A 6 -18.23 7.92 -4.73
N ASN A 7 -19.51 8.29 -4.73
CA ASN A 7 -20.24 8.67 -3.52
C ASN A 7 -20.35 7.53 -2.51
N LEU A 8 -20.57 6.30 -2.97
CA LEU A 8 -20.60 5.12 -2.09
C LEU A 8 -19.22 4.83 -1.49
N ILE A 9 -18.14 4.96 -2.27
CA ILE A 9 -16.78 4.79 -1.79
C ILE A 9 -16.46 5.86 -0.72
N SER A 10 -16.80 7.12 -0.97
CA SER A 10 -16.62 8.21 0.00
C SER A 10 -17.34 7.95 1.32
N LYS A 11 -18.59 7.46 1.27
CA LYS A 11 -19.36 7.07 2.46
C LYS A 11 -18.73 5.88 3.20
N ALA A 12 -18.20 4.89 2.47
CA ALA A 12 -17.50 3.75 3.05
C ALA A 12 -16.21 4.18 3.78
N ILE A 13 -15.45 5.12 3.22
CA ILE A 13 -14.27 5.71 3.88
C ILE A 13 -14.69 6.44 5.17
N GLN A 14 -15.76 7.24 5.13
CA GLN A 14 -16.27 7.91 6.32
C GLN A 14 -16.74 6.92 7.40
N TRP A 15 -17.39 5.84 7.00
CA TRP A 15 -17.77 4.77 7.92
C TRP A 15 -16.54 4.08 8.54
N ALA A 16 -15.50 3.79 7.75
CA ALA A 16 -14.26 3.21 8.28
C ALA A 16 -13.61 4.09 9.36
N LEU A 17 -13.70 5.42 9.23
CA LEU A 17 -13.25 6.35 10.26
C LEU A 17 -14.05 6.26 11.56
N THR A 18 -15.35 5.94 11.51
CA THR A 18 -16.14 5.74 12.74
C THR A 18 -15.84 4.41 13.43
N GLN A 19 -15.23 3.46 12.70
CA GLN A 19 -14.78 2.18 13.25
C GLN A 19 -13.35 2.25 13.80
N ASP A 20 -12.71 3.42 13.75
CA ASP A 20 -11.34 3.67 14.22
C ASP A 20 -10.29 2.70 13.64
N VAL A 21 -10.44 2.31 12.37
CA VAL A 21 -9.45 1.44 11.70
C VAL A 21 -8.10 2.14 11.55
N ASP A 22 -7.00 1.40 11.54
CA ASP A 22 -5.66 1.95 11.24
C ASP A 22 -5.39 2.03 9.74
N ILE A 23 -5.90 1.07 8.98
CA ILE A 23 -5.60 0.85 7.56
C ILE A 23 -6.89 0.79 6.74
N ILE A 24 -6.93 1.54 5.64
CA ILE A 24 -7.98 1.50 4.62
C ILE A 24 -7.36 0.97 3.33
N SER A 25 -7.84 -0.19 2.87
CA SER A 25 -7.39 -0.84 1.63
C SER A 25 -8.41 -0.64 0.50
N LEU A 26 -8.06 0.16 -0.50
CA LEU A 26 -8.88 0.44 -1.67
C LEU A 26 -8.40 -0.38 -2.87
N SER A 27 -8.82 -1.65 -2.92
CA SER A 27 -8.54 -2.59 -4.02
C SER A 27 -9.35 -2.29 -5.30
N LEU A 28 -9.41 -1.04 -5.71
CA LEU A 28 -10.20 -0.52 -6.84
C LEU A 28 -9.43 0.53 -7.62
N GLY A 29 -9.85 0.76 -8.87
CA GLY A 29 -9.30 1.80 -9.74
C GLY A 29 -10.40 2.44 -10.60
N LEU A 30 -10.36 3.77 -10.67
CA LEU A 30 -11.26 4.66 -11.38
C LEU A 30 -10.48 5.36 -12.49
N ASP A 31 -11.06 5.47 -13.69
CA ASP A 31 -10.42 6.20 -14.80
C ASP A 31 -10.39 7.72 -14.55
N LEU A 32 -11.45 8.24 -13.94
CA LEU A 32 -11.62 9.68 -13.69
C LEU A 32 -11.36 10.01 -12.22
N ARG A 33 -10.76 11.18 -12.01
CA ARG A 33 -10.59 11.77 -10.69
C ARG A 33 -11.92 12.29 -10.17
N ASP A 34 -12.23 11.98 -8.92
CA ASP A 34 -13.38 12.53 -8.21
C ASP A 34 -12.88 13.41 -7.03
N PRO A 35 -13.17 14.73 -7.03
CA PRO A 35 -12.75 15.63 -5.97
C PRO A 35 -13.33 15.30 -4.58
N GLU A 36 -14.56 14.79 -4.51
CA GLU A 36 -15.20 14.44 -3.24
C GLU A 36 -14.56 13.17 -2.64
N LEU A 37 -14.23 12.20 -3.49
CA LEU A 37 -13.47 11.02 -3.07
C LEU A 37 -12.07 11.40 -2.60
N ASP A 38 -11.36 12.28 -3.32
CA ASP A 38 -10.08 12.82 -2.87
C ASP A 38 -10.20 13.50 -1.50
N ALA A 39 -11.26 14.28 -1.29
CA ALA A 39 -11.48 14.94 0.00
C ALA A 39 -11.72 13.92 1.13
N ALA A 40 -12.50 12.86 0.88
CA ALA A 40 -12.71 11.79 1.85
C ALA A 40 -11.41 11.03 2.19
N ILE A 41 -10.61 10.70 1.17
CA ILE A 41 -9.30 10.07 1.32
C ILE A 41 -8.35 10.96 2.14
N ASN A 42 -8.21 12.22 1.75
CA ASN A 42 -7.32 13.16 2.43
C ASN A 42 -7.76 13.41 3.87
N LYS A 43 -9.07 13.41 4.16
CA LYS A 43 -9.60 13.47 5.53
C LYS A 43 -9.19 12.24 6.35
N ALA A 44 -9.25 11.04 5.78
CA ALA A 44 -8.80 9.83 6.46
C ALA A 44 -7.30 9.87 6.76
N ILE A 45 -6.49 10.32 5.79
CA ILE A 45 -5.04 10.48 5.96
C ILE A 45 -4.72 11.51 7.04
N ALA A 46 -5.41 12.66 7.03
CA ALA A 46 -5.26 13.70 8.05
C ALA A 46 -5.68 13.22 9.46
N ALA A 47 -6.58 12.26 9.54
CA ALA A 47 -6.96 11.57 10.78
C ALA A 47 -5.95 10.48 11.21
N GLY A 48 -4.79 10.39 10.55
CA GLY A 48 -3.73 9.43 10.88
C GLY A 48 -4.04 8.01 10.43
N LYS A 49 -4.84 7.83 9.37
CA LYS A 49 -5.12 6.51 8.79
C LYS A 49 -4.20 6.24 7.59
N ILE A 50 -3.77 5.00 7.45
CA ILE A 50 -2.98 4.55 6.31
C ILE A 50 -3.93 4.18 5.19
N VAL A 51 -3.79 4.79 4.02
CA VAL A 51 -4.64 4.50 2.86
C VAL A 51 -3.78 3.91 1.74
N LEU A 52 -4.08 2.67 1.35
CA LEU A 52 -3.46 1.98 0.23
C LEU A 52 -4.47 1.85 -0.91
N ALA A 53 -4.01 2.01 -2.15
CA ALA A 53 -4.87 1.88 -3.32
C ALA A 53 -4.20 1.12 -4.46
N ALA A 54 -5.01 0.41 -5.24
CA ALA A 54 -4.55 -0.31 -6.42
C ALA A 54 -4.08 0.65 -7.52
N ALA A 55 -2.96 0.33 -8.16
CA ALA A 55 -2.42 1.15 -9.24
C ALA A 55 -3.25 1.11 -10.53
N GLY A 56 -3.99 0.04 -10.79
CA GLY A 56 -4.68 -0.23 -12.06
C GLY A 56 -4.11 -1.47 -12.77
N ASN A 57 -4.78 -1.95 -13.84
CA ASN A 57 -4.44 -3.21 -14.50
C ASN A 57 -4.24 -3.09 -16.02
N ASP A 58 -4.26 -1.87 -16.56
CA ASP A 58 -4.24 -1.62 -18.00
C ASP A 58 -2.81 -1.60 -18.58
N GLY A 59 -1.79 -1.92 -17.79
CA GLY A 59 -0.38 -1.83 -18.19
C GLY A 59 -0.02 -0.42 -18.67
N ASN A 60 0.87 -0.33 -19.65
CA ASN A 60 1.27 0.95 -20.25
C ASN A 60 0.15 1.65 -21.07
N ASN A 61 -1.05 1.06 -21.19
CA ASN A 61 -2.15 1.67 -21.96
C ASN A 61 -2.87 2.79 -21.19
N LYS A 62 -2.79 2.81 -19.86
CA LYS A 62 -3.36 3.87 -19.02
C LYS A 62 -2.38 4.28 -17.91
N PRO A 63 -2.46 5.52 -17.42
CA PRO A 63 -1.74 5.91 -16.21
C PRO A 63 -2.29 5.17 -14.98
N ARG A 64 -1.65 5.39 -13.81
CA ARG A 64 -2.21 4.97 -12.52
C ARG A 64 -3.68 5.39 -12.40
N ALA A 65 -4.53 4.46 -12.01
CA ALA A 65 -5.94 4.69 -11.73
C ALA A 65 -6.11 5.54 -10.46
N HIS A 66 -7.20 6.29 -10.38
CA HIS A 66 -7.61 6.95 -9.14
C HIS A 66 -8.30 5.91 -8.23
N PRO A 67 -8.05 5.84 -6.91
CA PRO A 67 -7.26 6.77 -6.10
C PRO A 67 -5.76 6.50 -6.04
N GLY A 68 -5.23 5.43 -6.63
CA GLY A 68 -3.78 5.15 -6.66
C GLY A 68 -2.91 6.28 -7.26
N ARG A 69 -3.51 7.19 -8.03
CA ARG A 69 -2.85 8.40 -8.54
C ARG A 69 -2.72 9.56 -7.51
N ASN A 70 -3.48 9.53 -6.41
CA ASN A 70 -3.36 10.53 -5.36
C ASN A 70 -2.02 10.33 -4.62
N ARG A 71 -1.17 11.37 -4.61
CA ARG A 71 0.18 11.28 -4.00
C ARG A 71 0.16 11.02 -2.50
N ASN A 72 -0.96 11.28 -1.83
CA ASN A 72 -1.09 11.06 -0.39
C ASN A 72 -1.43 9.60 -0.06
N VAL A 73 -1.89 8.78 -1.00
CA VAL A 73 -2.09 7.34 -0.79
C VAL A 73 -0.83 6.52 -1.11
N LEU A 74 -0.70 5.33 -0.53
CA LEU A 74 0.29 4.36 -0.97
C LEU A 74 -0.25 3.62 -2.20
N CYS A 75 0.28 3.95 -3.38
CA CYS A 75 -0.08 3.28 -4.63
C CYS A 75 0.61 1.92 -4.74
N ILE A 76 -0.17 0.85 -4.94
CA ILE A 76 0.34 -0.52 -4.96
C ILE A 76 0.18 -1.15 -6.34
N HIS A 77 1.33 -1.51 -6.92
CA HIS A 77 1.49 -2.25 -8.18
C HIS A 77 1.56 -3.76 -7.93
N ALA A 78 1.42 -4.56 -8.98
CA ALA A 78 1.40 -6.01 -8.89
C ALA A 78 2.71 -6.63 -9.38
N SER A 79 3.29 -7.49 -8.54
CA SER A 79 4.39 -8.38 -8.89
C SER A 79 3.91 -9.81 -9.16
N ASN A 80 4.76 -10.58 -9.82
CA ASN A 80 4.66 -12.03 -9.88
C ASN A 80 5.32 -12.70 -8.66
N GLY A 81 5.22 -14.03 -8.59
CA GLY A 81 5.82 -14.82 -7.50
C GLY A 81 7.35 -14.73 -7.39
N LYS A 82 8.03 -14.00 -8.28
CA LYS A 82 9.48 -13.71 -8.23
C LYS A 82 9.78 -12.26 -7.84
N GLY A 83 8.77 -11.49 -7.43
CA GLY A 83 8.91 -10.07 -7.09
C GLY A 83 9.16 -9.15 -8.29
N LYS A 84 8.91 -9.61 -9.53
CA LYS A 84 9.09 -8.82 -10.75
C LYS A 84 7.77 -8.33 -11.31
N ASP A 85 7.80 -7.26 -12.10
CA ASP A 85 6.62 -6.80 -12.83
C ASP A 85 6.04 -7.91 -13.71
N GLY A 86 4.72 -8.09 -13.59
CA GLY A 86 3.94 -9.08 -14.35
C GLY A 86 3.29 -8.48 -15.61
N GLY A 87 3.51 -7.19 -15.88
CA GLY A 87 3.06 -6.50 -17.11
C GLY A 87 1.63 -5.94 -17.06
N ILE A 88 0.93 -6.08 -15.93
CA ILE A 88 -0.41 -5.51 -15.75
C ILE A 88 -0.39 -4.11 -15.12
N SER A 89 0.69 -3.77 -14.43
CA SER A 89 0.81 -2.52 -13.68
C SER A 89 1.04 -1.33 -14.62
N PRO A 90 0.41 -0.17 -14.39
CA PRO A 90 0.76 1.05 -15.10
C PRO A 90 2.21 1.44 -14.91
N ARG A 91 2.80 2.08 -15.91
CA ARG A 91 4.20 2.51 -15.90
C ARG A 91 4.60 3.16 -14.57
N ALA A 92 5.75 2.73 -14.04
CA ALA A 92 6.39 3.37 -12.90
C ALA A 92 6.61 4.88 -13.17
N LEU A 93 6.40 5.69 -12.14
CA LEU A 93 6.60 7.14 -12.21
C LEU A 93 7.99 7.49 -11.66
N ASP A 94 8.72 8.31 -12.40
CA ASP A 94 10.01 8.87 -11.98
C ASP A 94 9.74 9.88 -10.84
N ASN A 95 10.31 9.65 -9.66
CA ASN A 95 10.12 10.43 -8.41
C ASN A 95 8.79 10.21 -7.67
N ASP A 96 8.22 9.01 -7.76
CA ASP A 96 7.10 8.58 -6.93
C ASP A 96 7.43 7.20 -6.32
N ASP A 97 6.66 6.80 -5.32
CA ASP A 97 6.76 5.46 -4.78
C ASP A 97 6.05 4.49 -5.74
N ASN A 98 6.79 3.49 -6.21
CA ASN A 98 6.30 2.43 -7.10
C ASN A 98 6.33 1.09 -6.35
N PHE A 99 5.69 1.05 -5.18
CA PHE A 99 5.64 -0.17 -4.38
C PHE A 99 4.86 -1.25 -5.09
N MET A 100 5.36 -2.48 -5.04
CA MET A 100 4.66 -3.65 -5.53
C MET A 100 4.69 -4.79 -4.53
N THR A 101 3.62 -5.57 -4.51
CA THR A 101 3.51 -6.82 -3.74
C THR A 101 2.93 -7.90 -4.64
N LEU A 102 2.77 -9.13 -4.15
CA LEU A 102 2.26 -10.23 -4.96
C LEU A 102 0.83 -9.94 -5.44
N GLY A 103 0.64 -9.90 -6.76
CA GLY A 103 -0.67 -9.61 -7.36
C GLY A 103 -0.95 -10.28 -8.69
N THR A 104 -0.02 -11.09 -9.21
CA THR A 104 -0.23 -11.84 -10.46
C THR A 104 -0.13 -13.34 -10.25
N ALA A 105 -0.89 -14.09 -11.05
CA ALA A 105 -0.99 -15.54 -10.98
C ALA A 105 -1.38 -16.08 -9.59
N ILE A 106 -2.37 -15.43 -8.97
CA ILE A 106 -2.90 -15.81 -7.66
C ILE A 106 -3.90 -16.96 -7.83
N PRO A 107 -3.62 -18.16 -7.29
CA PRO A 107 -4.62 -19.22 -7.23
C PRO A 107 -5.67 -18.89 -6.15
N LEU A 108 -6.94 -19.05 -6.47
CA LEU A 108 -8.03 -18.87 -5.52
C LEU A 108 -9.26 -19.72 -5.88
N SER A 109 -10.06 -20.03 -4.86
CA SER A 109 -11.38 -20.60 -5.05
C SER A 109 -12.40 -19.50 -5.28
N TRP A 110 -12.99 -19.45 -6.47
CA TRP A 110 -14.02 -18.49 -6.85
C TRP A 110 -15.30 -19.19 -7.24
N LYS A 111 -16.37 -18.96 -6.47
CA LYS A 111 -17.69 -19.60 -6.69
C LYS A 111 -17.59 -21.13 -6.81
N GLY A 112 -16.76 -21.75 -5.97
CA GLY A 112 -16.56 -23.21 -5.93
C GLY A 112 -15.66 -23.77 -7.04
N LYS A 113 -14.93 -22.93 -7.77
CA LYS A 113 -13.96 -23.36 -8.80
C LYS A 113 -12.58 -22.78 -8.52
N GLU A 114 -11.55 -23.61 -8.71
CA GLU A 114 -10.17 -23.15 -8.72
C GLU A 114 -9.92 -22.29 -9.95
N VAL A 115 -9.49 -21.05 -9.73
CA VAL A 115 -9.14 -20.10 -10.79
C VAL A 115 -7.82 -19.42 -10.45
N VAL A 116 -7.11 -18.99 -11.48
CA VAL A 116 -5.94 -18.13 -11.34
C VAL A 116 -6.31 -16.73 -11.80
N LYS A 117 -6.09 -15.72 -10.95
CA LYS A 117 -6.35 -14.32 -11.29
C LYS A 117 -5.12 -13.45 -11.05
N SER A 118 -5.09 -12.32 -11.74
CA SER A 118 -4.09 -11.28 -11.59
C SER A 118 -4.79 -9.93 -11.44
N GLY A 119 -4.24 -9.06 -10.61
CA GLY A 119 -4.77 -7.72 -10.38
C GLY A 119 -3.99 -6.99 -9.29
N THR A 120 -3.78 -5.69 -9.48
CA THR A 120 -3.25 -4.79 -8.45
C THR A 120 -4.14 -4.73 -7.22
N SER A 121 -5.43 -5.08 -7.35
CA SER A 121 -6.34 -5.29 -6.22
C SER A 121 -5.86 -6.35 -5.22
N PHE A 122 -5.30 -7.46 -5.70
CA PHE A 122 -4.71 -8.50 -4.85
C PHE A 122 -3.42 -8.01 -4.19
N ALA A 123 -2.58 -7.30 -4.96
CA ALA A 123 -1.38 -6.68 -4.44
C ALA A 123 -1.70 -5.69 -3.31
N THR A 124 -2.69 -4.82 -3.48
CA THR A 124 -3.13 -3.88 -2.43
C THR A 124 -3.55 -4.59 -1.16
N ALA A 125 -4.28 -5.71 -1.25
CA ALA A 125 -4.66 -6.51 -0.09
C ALA A 125 -3.44 -7.12 0.62
N VAL A 126 -2.47 -7.66 -0.14
CA VAL A 126 -1.20 -8.17 0.42
C VAL A 126 -0.40 -7.05 1.08
N ALA A 127 -0.35 -5.86 0.48
CA ALA A 127 0.33 -4.71 1.05
C ALA A 127 -0.34 -4.23 2.35
N ALA A 128 -1.66 -4.24 2.42
CA ALA A 128 -2.39 -3.90 3.64
C ALA A 128 -2.07 -4.89 4.78
N ALA A 129 -1.94 -6.18 4.48
CA ALA A 129 -1.51 -7.18 5.46
C ALA A 129 -0.07 -6.93 5.93
N ILE A 130 0.87 -6.65 5.01
CA ILE A 130 2.26 -6.31 5.36
C ILE A 130 2.31 -5.04 6.23
N ALA A 131 1.51 -4.02 5.92
CA ALA A 131 1.41 -2.81 6.74
C ALA A 131 0.90 -3.14 8.15
N ALA A 132 -0.14 -3.97 8.27
CA ALA A 132 -0.68 -4.39 9.56
C ALA A 132 0.36 -5.16 10.40
N ASP A 133 1.08 -6.10 9.79
CA ASP A 133 2.16 -6.83 10.45
C ASP A 133 3.29 -5.90 10.90
N ALA A 134 3.67 -4.92 10.05
CA ALA A 134 4.68 -3.94 10.40
C ALA A 134 4.23 -3.06 11.58
N LEU A 135 2.98 -2.58 11.61
CA LEU A 135 2.43 -1.87 12.76
C LEU A 135 2.52 -2.73 14.01
N ALA A 136 2.02 -3.97 13.95
CA ALA A 136 1.96 -4.88 15.08
C ALA A 136 3.34 -5.25 15.63
N ILE A 137 4.37 -5.39 14.78
CA ILE A 137 5.73 -5.73 15.20
C ILE A 137 6.47 -4.51 15.72
N ILE A 138 6.40 -3.39 15.00
CA ILE A 138 7.23 -2.20 15.30
C ILE A 138 6.69 -1.43 16.52
N SER A 139 5.37 -1.41 16.72
CA SER A 139 4.78 -0.73 17.88
C SER A 139 4.91 -1.54 19.18
N ARG A 140 5.46 -2.75 19.15
CA ARG A 140 5.72 -3.55 20.35
C ARG A 140 6.96 -3.04 21.10
N ASP A 141 6.99 -3.35 22.39
CA ASP A 141 8.17 -3.24 23.25
C ASP A 141 8.67 -1.82 23.57
N GLY A 142 7.86 -0.79 23.34
CA GLY A 142 8.21 0.59 23.73
C GLY A 142 9.42 1.16 22.98
N LEU A 143 9.76 0.57 21.83
CA LEU A 143 10.86 1.00 20.96
C LEU A 143 10.70 2.47 20.53
N LEU A 144 9.47 2.86 20.21
CA LEU A 144 9.14 4.17 19.66
C LEU A 144 8.65 5.13 20.76
N ASN A 145 9.08 6.39 20.66
CA ASN A 145 8.42 7.48 21.38
C ASN A 145 7.07 7.85 20.73
N GLU A 146 6.28 8.69 21.40
CA GLU A 146 4.93 9.07 20.92
C GLU A 146 4.91 9.69 19.51
N ASP A 147 5.91 10.51 19.18
CA ASP A 147 6.00 11.17 17.87
C ASP A 147 6.34 10.17 16.75
N GLN A 148 7.24 9.23 17.04
CA GLN A 148 7.58 8.15 16.12
C GLN A 148 6.41 7.18 15.95
N LEU A 149 5.66 6.89 17.02
CA LEU A 149 4.46 6.06 16.97
C LEU A 149 3.38 6.74 16.12
N LYS A 150 3.07 8.02 16.34
CA LYS A 150 2.16 8.79 15.47
C LYS A 150 2.59 8.78 14.01
N ARG A 151 3.91 8.87 13.75
CA ARG A 151 4.45 8.79 12.39
C ARG A 151 4.29 7.41 11.78
N LEU A 152 4.55 6.33 12.52
CA LEU A 152 4.40 4.95 12.06
C LEU A 152 2.98 4.69 11.52
N TYR A 153 1.95 5.24 12.18
CA TYR A 153 0.55 5.10 11.79
C TYR A 153 0.12 6.05 10.65
N SER A 154 1.01 6.93 10.15
CA SER A 154 0.70 7.82 9.03
C SER A 154 1.09 7.21 7.68
N CYS A 155 0.47 7.69 6.59
CA CYS A 155 0.88 7.28 5.24
C CYS A 155 2.36 7.56 4.96
N ASP A 156 2.89 8.70 5.42
CA ASP A 156 4.30 9.05 5.21
C ASP A 156 5.25 8.15 6.00
N GLY A 157 4.93 7.81 7.25
CA GLY A 157 5.72 6.84 7.99
C GLY A 157 5.65 5.46 7.36
N MET A 158 4.46 5.02 6.93
CA MET A 158 4.32 3.72 6.28
C MET A 158 5.04 3.66 4.92
N ARG A 159 5.13 4.76 4.16
CA ARG A 159 6.01 4.84 2.97
C ARG A 159 7.46 4.54 3.31
N LEU A 160 7.96 5.11 4.40
CA LEU A 160 9.34 4.91 4.86
C LEU A 160 9.57 3.46 5.33
N ILE A 161 8.60 2.88 6.02
CA ILE A 161 8.64 1.47 6.40
C ILE A 161 8.60 0.57 5.16
N PHE A 162 7.71 0.83 4.19
CA PHE A 162 7.68 0.08 2.93
C PHE A 162 8.98 0.21 2.15
N ALA A 163 9.64 1.38 2.17
CA ALA A 163 10.96 1.57 1.57
C ALA A 163 12.03 0.72 2.27
N LEU A 164 12.01 0.58 3.60
CA LEU A 164 12.90 -0.34 4.33
C LEU A 164 12.63 -1.81 3.99
N LEU A 165 11.36 -2.16 3.76
CA LEU A 165 10.91 -3.50 3.38
C LEU A 165 11.05 -3.78 1.88
N SER A 166 11.55 -2.82 1.09
CA SER A 166 11.64 -2.95 -0.36
C SER A 166 12.95 -3.61 -0.79
N SER A 167 12.88 -4.36 -1.89
CA SER A 167 14.06 -4.71 -2.67
C SER A 167 14.71 -3.48 -3.30
N GLN A 168 15.89 -3.67 -3.90
CA GLN A 168 16.39 -2.71 -4.89
C GLN A 168 15.37 -2.53 -6.02
N SER A 169 15.37 -1.33 -6.60
CA SER A 169 14.46 -0.98 -7.70
C SER A 169 14.77 -1.81 -8.95
N ASP A 170 13.75 -2.41 -9.56
CA ASP A 170 13.82 -3.09 -10.85
C ASP A 170 12.80 -2.43 -11.80
N ASN A 171 13.29 -1.82 -12.89
CA ASN A 171 12.49 -1.03 -13.84
C ASN A 171 11.60 0.05 -13.18
N GLY A 172 12.09 0.66 -12.10
CA GLY A 172 11.40 1.70 -11.36
C GLY A 172 10.47 1.19 -10.26
N TYR A 173 10.19 -0.12 -10.18
CA TYR A 173 9.34 -0.71 -9.14
C TYR A 173 10.16 -1.24 -7.96
N LYS A 174 9.55 -1.20 -6.77
CA LYS A 174 10.14 -1.66 -5.51
C LYS A 174 9.30 -2.78 -4.92
N TYR A 175 9.82 -4.01 -4.87
CA TYR A 175 9.10 -5.16 -4.31
C TYR A 175 9.15 -5.14 -2.78
N VAL A 176 8.00 -4.93 -2.17
CA VAL A 176 7.84 -4.86 -0.71
C VAL A 176 7.65 -6.28 -0.16
N ALA A 177 8.55 -6.70 0.72
CA ALA A 177 8.45 -7.97 1.43
C ALA A 177 9.14 -7.93 2.79
N PRO A 178 8.55 -8.55 3.84
CA PRO A 178 9.11 -8.54 5.19
C PRO A 178 10.57 -8.99 5.27
N TRP A 179 10.92 -10.04 4.53
CA TRP A 179 12.27 -10.61 4.57
C TRP A 179 13.37 -9.70 4.02
N ASN A 180 13.06 -8.58 3.36
CA ASN A 180 14.08 -7.61 2.92
C ASN A 180 14.68 -6.81 4.09
N LEU A 181 13.92 -6.63 5.18
CA LEU A 181 14.40 -6.02 6.42
C LEU A 181 14.78 -7.08 7.46
N TRP A 182 13.92 -8.07 7.68
CA TRP A 182 14.13 -9.14 8.66
C TRP A 182 14.91 -10.33 8.08
N VAL A 183 16.11 -10.07 7.55
CA VAL A 183 17.03 -11.11 7.07
C VAL A 183 17.73 -11.76 8.26
N ARG A 184 17.96 -13.08 8.20
CA ARG A 184 18.59 -13.87 9.29
C ARG A 184 19.93 -13.33 9.79
N ASP A 185 20.69 -12.64 8.93
CA ASP A 185 22.04 -12.14 9.25
C ASP A 185 22.06 -10.70 9.79
N ARG A 186 20.91 -10.02 9.89
CA ARG A 186 20.82 -8.68 10.51
C ARG A 186 20.54 -8.81 12.00
N SER A 187 21.31 -8.08 12.81
CA SER A 187 21.05 -8.02 14.25
C SER A 187 19.79 -7.20 14.54
N SER A 188 19.11 -7.53 15.64
CA SER A 188 17.91 -6.81 16.09
C SER A 188 18.19 -5.32 16.33
N GLU A 189 19.38 -4.98 16.83
CA GLU A 189 19.80 -3.61 17.11
C GLU A 189 19.93 -2.80 15.82
N LEU A 190 20.46 -3.39 14.74
CA LEU A 190 20.55 -2.73 13.44
C LEU A 190 19.16 -2.47 12.86
N ILE A 191 18.26 -3.45 12.94
CA ILE A 191 16.87 -3.31 12.46
C ILE A 191 16.16 -2.21 13.24
N GLN A 192 16.25 -2.22 14.58
CA GLN A 192 15.69 -1.18 15.43
C GLN A 192 16.28 0.20 15.11
N HIS A 193 17.59 0.30 14.91
CA HIS A 193 18.24 1.55 14.55
C HIS A 193 17.69 2.13 13.25
N GLN A 194 17.56 1.30 12.20
CA GLN A 194 17.03 1.72 10.90
C GLN A 194 15.57 2.18 11.01
N ILE A 195 14.73 1.45 11.75
CA ILE A 195 13.34 1.84 11.99
C ILE A 195 13.27 3.18 12.72
N LEU A 196 14.05 3.34 13.80
CA LEU A 196 14.09 4.58 14.56
C LEU A 196 14.58 5.74 13.69
N GLU A 197 15.61 5.52 12.88
CA GLU A 197 16.19 6.51 11.97
C GLU A 197 15.17 6.99 10.93
N VAL A 198 14.47 6.09 10.23
CA VAL A 198 13.49 6.53 9.22
C VAL A 198 12.26 7.20 9.85
N LEU A 199 11.93 6.87 11.09
CA LEU A 199 10.83 7.51 11.81
C LEU A 199 11.24 8.81 12.53
N ARG A 200 12.52 9.20 12.54
CA ARG A 200 12.97 10.51 13.07
C ARG A 200 12.49 11.65 12.19
N ARG A 201 11.91 12.68 12.81
CA ARG A 201 11.45 13.90 12.13
C ARG A 201 12.59 14.61 11.42
#